data_AF-A0A7Z1N8C0-F1
#
_entry.id   AF-A0A7Z1N8C0-F1
#
_cell.length_a   1.000
_cell.length_b   1.000
_cell.length_c   1.000
_cell.angle_alpha   90.00
_cell.angle_beta   90.00
_cell.angle_gamma   90.00
#
_symmetry.space_group_name_H-M   'P 1'
#
loop_
_entity.id
_entity.type
_entity.pdbx_description
1 polymer ?
#
loop_
_entity_poly.entity_id
_entity_poly.type
_entity_poly.pdbx_seq_one_letter_code
_entity_poly.pdbx_strand_id
1 'polypeptide(L)' 'VKTTAPEEQATLMEADPERYYRPAYFGTDWVGIRLDLGDTDWDHIAERLQSSWRQIAPKKLLGLMAIADPF' A
#
# COMPACT_ATOMS: atom_id res chain seq x y z
N VAL A 1 -1.05 0.07 -3.96
CA VAL A 1 -1.45 0.77 -2.71
C VAL A 1 -1.56 2.26 -2.98
N LYS A 2 -2.45 2.97 -2.26
CA LYS A 2 -2.62 4.41 -2.39
C LYS A 2 -1.43 5.14 -1.77
N THR A 3 -0.87 6.11 -2.49
CA THR A 3 0.17 7.00 -1.99
C THR A 3 -0.48 8.23 -1.35
N THR A 4 0.12 8.73 -0.28
CA THR A 4 -0.37 9.91 0.45
C THR A 4 0.09 11.21 -0.19
N ALA A 5 1.19 11.17 -0.95
CA ALA A 5 1.70 12.28 -1.73
C ALA A 5 2.22 11.81 -3.10
N PRO A 6 2.17 12.66 -4.15
CA PRO A 6 2.74 12.33 -5.45
C PRO A 6 4.26 12.10 -5.39
N GLU A 7 4.94 12.72 -4.42
CA GLU A 7 6.38 12.56 -4.19
C GLU A 7 6.71 11.19 -3.58
N GLU A 8 5.79 10.65 -2.76
CA GLU A 8 5.93 9.33 -2.15
C GLU A 8 5.99 8.23 -3.21
N GLN A 9 5.23 8.36 -4.31
CA GLN A 9 5.34 7.41 -5.44
C GLN A 9 6.76 7.38 -6.00
N ALA A 10 7.40 8.54 -6.20
CA ALA A 10 8.75 8.64 -6.73
C ALA A 10 9.78 8.10 -5.73
N THR A 11 9.71 8.50 -4.46
CA THR A 11 10.62 8.02 -3.42
C THR A 11 10.58 6.50 -3.26
N LEU A 12 9.40 5.90 -3.37
CA LEU A 12 9.25 4.44 -3.26
C LEU A 12 9.82 3.71 -4.48
N MET A 13 9.63 4.28 -5.68
CA MET A 13 10.25 3.76 -6.90
C MET A 13 11.78 3.93 -6.89
N GLU A 14 12.30 5.00 -6.28
CA GLU A 14 13.75 5.19 -6.09
C GLU A 14 14.33 4.24 -5.05
N ALA A 15 13.59 4.00 -3.95
CA ALA A 15 14.03 3.11 -2.89
C ALA A 15 14.09 1.64 -3.36
N ASP A 16 13.12 1.21 -4.17
CA ASP A 16 13.05 -0.18 -4.62
C ASP A 16 12.37 -0.31 -6.01
N PRO A 17 13.11 -0.01 -7.09
CA PRO A 17 12.56 0.08 -8.45
C PRO A 17 12.11 -1.27 -9.04
N GLU A 18 12.62 -2.39 -8.53
CA GLU A 18 12.17 -3.72 -8.95
C GLU A 18 10.82 -4.07 -8.31
N ARG A 19 10.60 -3.59 -7.08
CA ARG A 19 9.40 -3.87 -6.28
C ARG A 19 8.27 -2.90 -6.55
N TYR A 20 8.55 -1.61 -6.74
CA TYR A 20 7.54 -0.57 -6.95
C TYR A 20 7.53 -0.08 -8.39
N TYR A 21 6.34 0.03 -8.97
CA TYR A 21 6.16 0.55 -10.32
C TYR A 21 4.93 1.44 -10.43
N ARG A 22 4.93 2.31 -11.45
CA ARG A 22 3.79 3.17 -11.74
C ARG A 22 2.74 2.42 -12.55
N PRO A 23 1.50 2.25 -12.06
CA PRO A 23 0.43 1.65 -12.83
C PRO A 23 0.03 2.57 -13.99
N ALA A 24 -0.11 2.01 -15.21
CA ALA A 24 -0.40 2.79 -16.41
C ALA A 24 -1.73 3.56 -16.38
N TYR A 25 -2.68 3.17 -15.52
CA TYR A 25 -4.06 3.67 -15.53
C TYR A 25 -4.49 4.42 -14.26
N PHE A 26 -3.70 4.42 -13.18
CA PHE A 26 -4.12 4.93 -11.87
C PHE A 26 -3.49 6.27 -11.45
N GLY A 27 -2.71 6.91 -12.33
CA GLY A 27 -2.14 8.24 -12.06
C GLY A 27 -0.95 8.23 -11.10
N THR A 28 -0.78 9.33 -10.34
CA THR A 28 0.31 9.51 -9.34
C THR A 28 -0.10 9.11 -7.92
N ASP A 29 -1.40 8.95 -7.68
CA ASP A 29 -1.97 8.66 -6.35
C ASP A 29 -1.90 7.18 -5.96
N TRP A 30 -1.35 6.34 -6.84
CA TRP A 30 -1.29 4.89 -6.66
C TRP A 30 0.06 4.32 -7.11
N VAL A 31 0.64 3.44 -6.30
CA VAL A 31 1.85 2.68 -6.65
C VAL A 31 1.53 1.19 -6.74
N GLY A 32 2.04 0.55 -7.80
CA GLY A 32 1.99 -0.89 -7.98
C GLY A 32 3.11 -1.56 -7.19
N ILE A 33 2.83 -2.74 -6.61
CA ILE A 33 3.84 -3.54 -5.91
C ILE A 33 3.92 -4.90 -6.60
N ARG A 34 5.13 -5.29 -7.00
CA ARG A 34 5.45 -6.62 -7.52
C ARG A 34 5.50 -7.63 -6.38
N LEU A 35 4.81 -8.74 -6.55
CA LEU A 35 4.77 -9.84 -5.58
C LEU A 35 5.45 -11.11 -6.12
N ASP A 36 5.90 -11.07 -7.36
CA ASP A 36 6.47 -12.18 -8.14
C ASP A 36 7.99 -12.36 -7.96
N LEU A 37 8.63 -11.57 -7.09
CA LEU A 37 10.09 -11.53 -6.93
C LEU A 37 10.66 -12.65 -6.03
N GLY A 38 9.81 -13.48 -5.43
CA GLY A 38 10.22 -14.61 -4.58
C GLY A 38 10.67 -14.24 -3.16
N ASP A 39 11.29 -13.07 -2.97
CA ASP A 39 11.62 -12.51 -1.65
C ASP A 39 10.54 -11.52 -1.17
N THR A 40 9.29 -11.97 -1.22
CA THR A 40 8.15 -11.12 -0.88
C THR A 40 7.95 -11.07 0.64
N ASP A 41 8.31 -9.95 1.26
CA ASP A 41 8.00 -9.66 2.67
C ASP A 41 6.49 -9.39 2.81
N TRP A 42 5.77 -10.40 3.24
CA TRP A 42 4.31 -10.34 3.38
C TRP A 42 3.84 -9.44 4.53
N ASP A 43 4.64 -9.29 5.58
CA ASP A 43 4.31 -8.44 6.72
C ASP A 43 4.32 -6.97 6.28
N HIS A 44 5.39 -6.57 5.57
CA HIS A 44 5.50 -5.24 4.99
C HIS A 44 4.38 -4.95 3.98
N ILE A 45 4.02 -5.93 3.14
CA ILE A 45 2.90 -5.78 2.19
C ILE A 45 1.57 -5.60 2.93
N ALA A 46 1.33 -6.38 3.98
CA ALA A 46 0.12 -6.31 4.78
C ALA A 46 -0.04 -4.95 5.47
N GLU A 47 1.02 -4.42 6.09
CA GLU A 47 1.02 -3.09 6.71
C GLU A 47 0.68 -1.99 5.71
N ARG A 48 1.26 -2.07 4.52
CA ARG A 48 1.05 -1.10 3.44
C ARG A 48 -0.37 -1.16 2.89
N LEU A 49 -0.90 -2.38 2.73
CA LEU A 49 -2.27 -2.60 2.30
C LEU A 49 -3.26 -2.07 3.35
N GLN A 50 -3.04 -2.36 4.62
CA GLN A 50 -3.88 -1.86 5.72
C GLN A 50 -3.85 -0.34 5.79
N SER A 51 -2.67 0.27 5.72
CA SER A 51 -2.51 1.73 5.73
C SER A 51 -3.24 2.39 4.57
N SER A 52 -3.13 1.82 3.36
CA SER A 52 -3.87 2.27 2.18
C SER A 52 -5.38 2.09 2.35
N TRP A 53 -5.83 0.98 2.92
CA TRP A 53 -7.25 0.70 3.14
C TRP A 53 -7.85 1.64 4.19
N ARG A 54 -7.13 1.90 5.28
CA ARG A 54 -7.58 2.82 6.35
C ARG A 54 -7.85 4.24 5.84
N GLN A 55 -7.15 4.68 4.79
CA GLN A 55 -7.36 6.00 4.18
C GLN A 55 -8.66 6.09 3.36
N ILE A 56 -9.17 4.98 2.85
CA ILE A 56 -10.40 4.93 2.04
C ILE A 56 -11.58 4.32 2.79
N ALA A 57 -11.31 3.66 3.92
CA ALA A 57 -12.30 2.92 4.68
C ALA A 57 -13.30 3.86 5.39
N PRO A 58 -14.60 3.57 5.34
CA PRO A 58 -15.62 4.22 6.16
C PRO A 58 -15.33 4.04 7.66
N LYS A 59 -15.62 5.06 8.47
CA LYS A 59 -15.41 5.05 9.94
C LYS A 59 -16.00 3.82 10.65
N LYS A 60 -17.11 3.29 10.14
CA LYS A 60 -17.78 2.09 10.69
C LYS A 60 -16.94 0.82 10.50
N LEU A 61 -16.23 0.70 9.38
CA LEU A 61 -15.36 -0.46 9.09
C LEU A 61 -14.01 -0.34 9.81
N LEU A 62 -13.49 0.88 9.97
CA LEU A 62 -12.31 1.13 10.82
C LEU A 62 -12.54 0.68 12.26
N GLY A 63 -13.74 0.95 12.82
CA GLY A 63 -14.11 0.48 14.15
C GLY A 63 -14.16 -1.04 14.27
N LEU A 64 -14.65 -1.75 13.24
CA LEU A 64 -14.68 -3.21 13.23
C LEU A 64 -13.28 -3.83 13.10
N MET A 65 -12.37 -3.23 12.33
CA MET A 65 -10.98 -3.69 12.26
C MET A 65 -10.23 -3.48 13.57
N ALA A 66 -10.44 -2.36 14.28
CA ALA A 66 -9.85 -2.13 15.59
C ALA A 66 -10.32 -3.14 16.65
N ILE A 67 -11.53 -3.69 16.50
CA ILE A 67 -12.09 -4.74 17.36
C ILE A 67 -11.54 -6.13 16.99
N ALA A 68 -11.10 -6.33 15.76
CA ALA A 68 -10.55 -7.60 15.26
C ALA A 68 -9.04 -7.74 15.47
N ASP A 69 -8.31 -6.64 15.66
CA ASP A 69 -6.86 -6.60 15.95
C ASP A 69 -6.38 -7.41 17.19
N PRO A 70 -7.18 -7.62 18.27
CA PRO A 70 -6.77 -8.42 19.42
C PRO A 70 -7.07 -9.93 19.31
N PHE A 71 -7.48 -10.46 18.16
CA PHE A 71 -7.74 -11.89 17.93
C PHE A 71 -6.74 -12.52 16.95
#